data_AF-A0A2N1N6P1-F1
#
_entry.id   AF-A0A2N1N6P1-F1
#
_cell.length_a   1.000
_cell.length_b   1.000
_cell.length_c   1.000
_cell.angle_alpha   90.00
_cell.angle_beta   90.00
_cell.angle_gamma   90.00
#
_symmetry.space_group_name_H-M   'P 1'
#
loop_
_entity.id
_entity.type
_entity.pdbx_description
1 polymer ?
#
loop_
_entity_poly.entity_id
_entity_poly.type
_entity_poly.pdbx_seq_one_letter_code
_entity_poly.pdbx_strand_id
1 'polypeptide(L)'
;MTSIFHSSLSKDLSLILNDADDYDVIIQVGENQNTKEFRAHSVILRARSPYFKGALSANWITKKNNMIMFNKPNVTPIVFEMILKYIYVGEINLAKQSGENILELLVAADELLLEELFDHVQDYLIEKQDNWIDKNFVLVLHAVFKFPSCKKLQDYCLDSICEYPLQFFSSNNFPSINKEILLGLIKRDDLKIEEVIIWDYLIKWGIEQTPGLEINRAKWNEENYQALKKTLNQFIPLIRFVEISRAEFFDKVRPYKVIIPKHIFEEIEEFYYKDTLPKTTILPPRTGFPAKKESFKSNIIKPELANIIANWIDNKDAKFTNTIKNPLYKFKLIYCGSRDGINNNSFKNKCNGRVPSLVLIKAKKSNKIFGGYSSIGFSSLGDQCLIENNVRYYYSSDNFIFSFENSEDIQNMKIGRVINGNKAILEWGGFTGFNFGWGSFCMVDQTFYVNNRSIYENILNINLTDTIDEIEVFIVTKQ
;
A
#
# COMPACT_ATOMS: atom_id res chain seq x y z
N MET A 1 -9.11 -22.43 -51.61
CA MET A 1 -9.37 -22.87 -50.23
C MET A 1 -8.21 -23.75 -49.83
N THR A 2 -7.42 -23.37 -48.83
CA THR A 2 -6.21 -24.10 -48.44
C THR A 2 -6.55 -25.03 -47.29
N SER A 3 -6.36 -26.34 -47.47
CA SER A 3 -6.49 -27.32 -46.39
C SER A 3 -5.21 -27.32 -45.55
N ILE A 4 -5.35 -27.22 -44.22
CA ILE A 4 -4.22 -27.12 -43.28
C ILE A 4 -4.02 -28.46 -42.57
N PHE A 5 -2.84 -29.06 -42.70
CA PHE A 5 -2.49 -30.37 -42.12
C PHE A 5 -1.32 -30.31 -41.13
N HIS A 6 -1.15 -29.19 -40.42
CA HIS A 6 -0.01 -28.97 -39.51
C HIS A 6 0.05 -29.96 -38.33
N SER A 7 -1.10 -30.49 -37.89
CA SER A 7 -1.15 -31.44 -36.78
C SER A 7 -0.47 -32.78 -37.12
N SER A 8 -0.62 -33.28 -38.34
CA SER A 8 0.08 -34.49 -38.78
C SER A 8 1.59 -34.22 -38.89
N LEU A 9 1.98 -33.11 -39.52
CA LEU A 9 3.39 -32.70 -39.61
C LEU A 9 4.06 -32.60 -38.22
N SER A 10 3.38 -32.00 -37.25
CA SER A 10 3.86 -31.87 -35.87
C SER A 10 4.03 -33.24 -35.18
N LYS A 11 3.08 -34.17 -35.40
CA LYS A 11 3.21 -35.56 -34.92
C LYS A 11 4.41 -36.28 -35.55
N ASP A 12 4.62 -36.10 -36.86
CA ASP A 12 5.74 -36.72 -37.57
C ASP A 12 7.08 -36.20 -37.02
N LEU A 13 7.20 -34.89 -36.77
CA LEU A 13 8.38 -34.31 -36.11
C LEU A 13 8.55 -34.77 -34.66
N SER A 14 7.45 -35.01 -33.94
CA SER A 14 7.52 -35.58 -32.59
C SER A 14 8.06 -37.01 -32.57
N LEU A 15 7.78 -37.82 -33.61
CA LEU A 15 8.33 -39.18 -33.72
C LEU A 15 9.85 -39.12 -33.92
N ILE A 16 10.31 -38.23 -34.80
CA ILE A 16 11.75 -37.98 -35.05
C ILE A 16 12.48 -37.55 -33.76
N LEU A 17 11.84 -36.75 -32.90
CA LEU A 17 12.45 -36.35 -31.63
C LEU A 17 12.60 -37.51 -30.65
N ASN A 18 11.63 -38.43 -30.61
CA ASN A 18 11.59 -39.54 -29.64
C ASN A 18 12.42 -40.75 -30.08
N ASP A 19 12.56 -40.97 -31.38
CA ASP A 19 13.29 -42.10 -31.99
C ASP A 19 14.27 -41.58 -33.05
N ALA A 20 15.20 -40.73 -32.61
CA ALA A 20 16.16 -40.09 -33.50
C ALA A 20 17.23 -41.10 -33.94
N ASP A 21 17.09 -41.67 -35.13
CA ASP A 21 18.09 -42.53 -35.77
C ASP A 21 19.01 -41.77 -36.75
N ASP A 22 18.63 -40.55 -37.17
CA ASP A 22 19.36 -39.68 -38.11
C ASP A 22 19.84 -38.33 -37.54
N TYR A 23 19.89 -38.19 -36.21
CA TYR A 23 20.39 -37.00 -35.53
C TYR A 23 21.84 -36.66 -35.94
N ASP A 24 22.14 -35.36 -36.04
CA ASP A 24 23.46 -34.81 -36.38
C ASP A 24 24.04 -33.89 -35.30
N VAL A 25 23.29 -33.64 -34.22
CA VAL A 25 23.70 -32.85 -33.05
C VAL A 25 23.53 -33.64 -31.76
N ILE A 26 24.55 -33.60 -30.90
CA ILE A 26 24.51 -34.02 -29.51
C ILE A 26 24.66 -32.78 -28.63
N ILE A 27 23.65 -32.52 -27.80
CA ILE A 27 23.60 -31.39 -26.88
C ILE A 27 23.78 -31.89 -25.44
N GLN A 28 24.86 -31.49 -24.79
CA GLN A 28 25.07 -31.73 -23.38
C GLN A 28 24.48 -30.58 -22.56
N VAL A 29 23.44 -30.86 -21.78
CA VAL A 29 22.68 -29.86 -21.01
C VAL A 29 22.91 -30.06 -19.53
N GLY A 30 22.99 -28.95 -18.79
CA GLY A 30 23.17 -28.93 -17.34
C GLY A 30 24.64 -28.96 -16.91
N GLU A 31 24.88 -28.93 -15.60
CA GLU A 31 26.21 -28.96 -14.99
C GLU A 31 26.36 -30.09 -13.97
N ASN A 32 27.62 -30.48 -13.74
CA ASN A 32 28.02 -31.45 -12.71
C ASN A 32 27.28 -32.80 -12.85
N GLN A 33 26.61 -33.23 -11.78
CA GLN A 33 25.88 -34.51 -11.75
C GLN A 33 24.49 -34.42 -12.42
N ASN A 34 24.01 -33.21 -12.75
CA ASN A 34 22.72 -32.97 -13.40
C ASN A 34 22.86 -32.74 -14.91
N THR A 35 23.82 -33.42 -15.55
CA THR A 35 24.00 -33.36 -16.99
C THR A 35 23.16 -34.42 -17.70
N LYS A 36 22.46 -34.05 -18.78
CA LYS A 36 21.75 -34.98 -19.67
C LYS A 36 22.15 -34.73 -21.11
N GLU A 37 22.30 -35.80 -21.88
CA GLU A 37 22.54 -35.75 -23.32
C GLU A 37 21.21 -35.69 -24.08
N PHE A 38 21.12 -34.80 -25.05
CA PHE A 38 19.99 -34.68 -25.97
C PHE A 38 20.47 -34.87 -27.40
N ARG A 39 19.77 -35.70 -28.16
CA ARG A 39 20.00 -35.93 -29.59
C ARG A 39 19.02 -35.09 -30.39
N ALA A 40 19.51 -34.38 -31.40
CA ALA A 40 18.71 -33.44 -32.17
C ALA A 40 19.23 -33.22 -33.60
N HIS A 41 18.41 -32.53 -34.40
CA HIS A 41 18.67 -32.20 -35.80
C HIS A 41 19.01 -30.71 -35.93
N SER A 42 20.22 -30.42 -36.41
CA SER A 42 20.74 -29.07 -36.56
C SER A 42 19.83 -28.22 -37.45
N VAL A 43 19.26 -28.81 -38.50
CA VAL A 43 18.38 -28.10 -39.44
C VAL A 43 17.10 -27.60 -38.76
N ILE A 44 16.49 -28.39 -37.87
CA ILE A 44 15.28 -28.01 -37.14
C ILE A 44 15.60 -26.92 -36.13
N LEU A 45 16.67 -27.10 -35.33
CA LEU A 45 17.12 -26.12 -34.35
C LEU A 45 17.41 -24.76 -34.99
N ARG A 46 18.17 -24.74 -36.10
CA ARG A 46 18.52 -23.52 -36.84
C ARG A 46 17.32 -22.86 -37.53
N ALA A 47 16.30 -23.63 -37.89
CA ALA A 47 15.09 -23.10 -38.49
C ALA A 47 14.18 -22.41 -37.46
N ARG A 48 14.15 -22.91 -36.22
CA ARG A 48 13.22 -22.46 -35.17
C ARG A 48 13.83 -21.48 -34.17
N SER A 49 15.16 -21.36 -34.13
CA SER A 49 15.87 -20.47 -33.20
C SER A 49 16.99 -19.71 -33.92
N PRO A 50 16.93 -18.35 -33.94
CA PRO A 50 18.03 -17.53 -34.43
C PRO A 50 19.34 -17.77 -33.67
N TYR A 51 19.26 -18.07 -32.36
CA TYR A 51 20.42 -18.45 -31.55
C TYR A 51 21.09 -19.70 -32.12
N PHE A 52 20.35 -20.80 -32.30
CA PHE A 52 20.91 -22.02 -32.86
C PHE A 52 21.35 -21.85 -34.31
N LYS A 53 20.69 -20.98 -35.09
CA LYS A 53 21.13 -20.61 -36.45
C LYS A 53 22.56 -20.07 -36.47
N GLY A 54 22.91 -19.22 -35.49
CA GLY A 54 24.26 -18.71 -35.29
C GLY A 54 25.20 -19.73 -34.65
N ALA A 55 24.79 -20.32 -33.54
CA ALA A 55 25.61 -21.22 -32.72
C ALA A 55 26.01 -22.52 -33.45
N LEU A 56 25.16 -23.01 -34.36
CA LEU A 56 25.43 -24.20 -35.18
C LEU A 56 25.94 -23.87 -36.59
N SER A 57 26.45 -22.66 -36.81
CA SER A 57 27.09 -22.30 -38.07
C SER A 57 28.48 -22.94 -38.19
N ALA A 58 28.95 -23.14 -39.43
CA ALA A 58 30.17 -23.90 -39.72
C ALA A 58 31.42 -23.42 -38.96
N ASN A 59 31.48 -22.14 -38.59
CA ASN A 59 32.63 -21.54 -37.91
C ASN A 59 32.65 -21.76 -36.39
N TRP A 60 31.54 -22.23 -35.80
CA TRP A 60 31.36 -22.31 -34.34
C TRP A 60 31.15 -23.75 -33.83
N ILE A 61 30.93 -24.70 -34.73
CA ILE A 61 30.67 -26.10 -34.37
C ILE A 61 31.96 -26.86 -34.08
N THR A 62 31.91 -27.71 -33.05
CA THR A 62 32.90 -28.76 -32.84
C THR A 62 32.30 -30.09 -33.31
N LYS A 63 33.04 -30.87 -34.10
CA LYS A 63 32.59 -32.18 -34.56
C LYS A 63 33.39 -33.32 -33.94
N LYS A 64 32.71 -34.37 -33.48
CA LYS A 64 33.30 -35.63 -33.02
C LYS A 64 32.53 -36.79 -33.65
N ASN A 65 33.23 -37.70 -34.33
CA ASN A 65 32.60 -38.82 -35.05
C ASN A 65 31.46 -38.39 -35.99
N ASN A 66 31.68 -37.32 -36.76
CA ASN A 66 30.68 -36.65 -37.63
C ASN A 66 29.48 -35.99 -36.91
N MET A 67 29.38 -36.08 -35.59
CA MET A 67 28.34 -35.42 -34.80
C MET A 67 28.76 -34.02 -34.36
N ILE A 68 27.85 -33.05 -34.43
CA ILE A 68 28.06 -31.73 -33.84
C ILE A 68 27.89 -31.84 -32.33
N MET A 69 28.88 -31.41 -31.57
CA MET A 69 28.84 -31.37 -30.12
C MET A 69 28.50 -29.94 -29.67
N PHE A 70 27.44 -29.78 -28.88
CA PHE A 70 27.03 -28.50 -28.33
C PHE A 70 26.81 -28.60 -26.82
N ASN A 71 27.26 -27.59 -26.07
CA ASN A 71 27.13 -27.57 -24.61
C ASN A 71 26.22 -26.43 -24.19
N LYS A 72 25.22 -26.73 -23.36
CA LYS A 72 24.32 -25.76 -22.74
C LYS A 72 24.25 -25.97 -21.22
N PRO A 73 25.30 -25.56 -20.48
CA PRO A 73 25.37 -25.78 -19.04
C PRO A 73 24.32 -24.96 -18.25
N ASN A 74 23.96 -23.77 -18.74
CA ASN A 74 23.10 -22.81 -18.03
C ASN A 74 21.59 -23.14 -18.06
N VAL A 75 21.19 -24.36 -18.45
CA VAL A 75 19.79 -24.79 -18.49
C VAL A 75 19.70 -26.20 -17.92
N THR A 76 18.68 -26.46 -17.14
CA THR A 76 18.41 -27.79 -16.58
C THR A 76 17.88 -28.74 -17.66
N PRO A 77 18.12 -30.05 -17.54
CA PRO A 77 17.58 -31.04 -18.46
C PRO A 77 16.05 -30.97 -18.62
N ILE A 78 15.32 -30.72 -17.54
CA ILE A 78 13.85 -30.65 -17.56
C ILE A 78 13.38 -29.46 -18.42
N VAL A 79 14.00 -28.30 -18.24
CA VAL A 79 13.66 -27.09 -19.01
C VAL A 79 14.06 -27.23 -20.47
N PHE A 80 15.23 -27.79 -20.74
CA PHE A 80 15.66 -28.01 -22.12
C PHE A 80 14.78 -29.02 -22.85
N GLU A 81 14.26 -30.05 -22.16
CA GLU A 81 13.31 -30.99 -22.75
C GLU A 81 12.01 -30.29 -23.18
N MET A 82 11.51 -29.33 -22.38
CA MET A 82 10.36 -28.50 -22.76
C MET A 82 10.66 -27.63 -23.99
N ILE A 83 11.83 -27.00 -24.03
CA ILE A 83 12.28 -26.17 -25.16
C ILE A 83 12.40 -27.02 -26.43
N LEU A 84 12.99 -28.21 -26.33
CA LEU A 84 13.18 -29.09 -27.47
C LEU A 84 11.83 -29.57 -28.02
N LYS A 85 10.89 -29.93 -27.14
CA LYS A 85 9.53 -30.27 -27.54
C LYS A 85 8.84 -29.09 -28.24
N TYR A 86 8.97 -27.87 -27.71
CA TYR A 86 8.44 -26.66 -28.36
C TYR A 86 9.05 -26.42 -29.75
N ILE A 87 10.37 -26.56 -29.90
CA ILE A 87 11.07 -26.38 -31.18
C ILE A 87 10.52 -27.35 -32.24
N TYR A 88 10.35 -28.63 -31.89
CA TYR A 88 9.93 -29.66 -32.85
C TYR A 88 8.44 -29.66 -33.13
N VAL A 89 7.62 -29.51 -32.09
CA VAL A 89 6.20 -29.85 -32.12
C VAL A 89 5.33 -28.59 -32.03
N GLY A 90 5.87 -27.47 -31.55
CA GLY A 90 5.12 -26.24 -31.28
C GLY A 90 4.23 -26.34 -30.05
N GLU A 91 4.49 -27.30 -29.15
CA GLU A 91 3.67 -27.57 -27.96
C GLU A 91 4.46 -27.36 -26.68
N ILE A 92 3.79 -26.85 -25.65
CA ILE A 92 4.31 -26.78 -24.30
C ILE A 92 3.23 -27.08 -23.25
N ASN A 93 3.62 -27.74 -22.15
CA ASN A 93 2.72 -28.02 -21.04
C ASN A 93 3.31 -27.49 -19.72
N LEU A 94 2.80 -26.33 -19.30
CA LEU A 94 3.23 -25.62 -18.09
C LEU A 94 2.41 -26.02 -16.85
N ALA A 95 1.26 -26.68 -17.01
CA ALA A 95 0.32 -26.93 -15.92
C ALA A 95 0.87 -27.83 -14.80
N LYS A 96 1.87 -28.66 -15.11
CA LYS A 96 2.52 -29.58 -14.16
C LYS A 96 3.91 -29.15 -13.73
N GLN A 97 4.37 -27.99 -14.18
CA GLN A 97 5.72 -27.50 -13.90
C GLN A 97 5.72 -26.65 -12.63
N SER A 98 6.82 -26.67 -11.89
CA SER A 98 7.01 -25.74 -10.78
C SER A 98 7.23 -24.32 -11.30
N GLY A 99 6.96 -23.30 -10.49
CA GLY A 99 7.20 -21.92 -10.89
C GLY A 99 8.68 -21.64 -11.18
N GLU A 100 9.60 -22.33 -10.50
CA GLU A 100 11.04 -22.26 -10.76
C GLU A 100 11.37 -22.76 -12.17
N ASN A 101 10.83 -23.91 -12.59
CA ASN A 101 11.02 -24.44 -13.94
C ASN A 101 10.45 -23.49 -15.00
N ILE A 102 9.30 -22.85 -14.72
CA ILE A 102 8.66 -21.90 -15.66
C ILE A 102 9.48 -20.61 -15.75
N LEU A 103 10.02 -20.10 -14.64
CA LEU A 103 10.90 -18.94 -14.62
C LEU A 103 12.23 -19.22 -15.34
N GLU A 104 12.81 -20.40 -15.13
CA GLU A 104 14.02 -20.82 -15.85
C GLU A 104 13.76 -20.99 -17.35
N LEU A 105 12.59 -21.52 -17.72
CA LEU A 105 12.14 -21.59 -19.10
C LEU A 105 12.01 -20.21 -19.74
N LEU A 106 11.49 -19.20 -19.02
CA LEU A 106 11.44 -17.82 -19.51
C LEU A 106 12.85 -17.31 -19.85
N VAL A 107 13.79 -17.48 -18.93
CA VAL A 107 15.19 -17.06 -19.10
C VAL A 107 15.84 -17.78 -20.28
N ALA A 108 15.65 -19.09 -20.39
CA ALA A 108 16.20 -19.87 -21.48
C ALA A 108 15.56 -19.53 -22.83
N ALA A 109 14.27 -19.20 -22.88
CA ALA A 109 13.57 -18.78 -24.10
C ALA A 109 14.12 -17.45 -24.62
N ASP A 110 14.41 -16.48 -23.74
CA ASP A 110 15.08 -15.23 -24.10
C ASP A 110 16.49 -15.47 -24.67
N GLU A 111 17.31 -16.25 -23.95
CA GLU A 111 18.69 -16.55 -24.39
C GLU A 111 18.74 -17.26 -25.75
N LEU A 112 17.79 -18.17 -25.99
CA LEU A 112 17.67 -18.92 -27.24
C LEU A 112 16.91 -18.17 -28.34
N LEU A 113 16.53 -16.91 -28.10
CA LEU A 113 15.80 -16.05 -29.03
C LEU A 113 14.49 -16.69 -29.53
N LEU A 114 13.74 -17.31 -28.63
CA LEU A 114 12.46 -17.97 -28.87
C LEU A 114 11.30 -17.03 -28.47
N GLU A 115 11.12 -15.93 -29.19
CA GLU A 115 10.21 -14.82 -28.85
C GLU A 115 8.76 -15.26 -28.56
N GLU A 116 8.17 -16.09 -29.44
CA GLU A 116 6.80 -16.62 -29.24
C GLU A 116 6.66 -17.40 -27.93
N LEU A 117 7.66 -18.23 -27.59
CA LEU A 117 7.66 -18.99 -26.34
C LEU A 117 7.89 -18.07 -25.14
N PHE A 118 8.81 -17.13 -25.26
CA PHE A 118 9.14 -16.16 -24.21
C PHE A 118 7.89 -15.35 -23.82
N ASP A 119 7.18 -14.78 -24.79
CA ASP A 119 5.96 -14.01 -24.55
C ASP A 119 4.88 -14.87 -23.90
N HIS A 120 4.67 -16.08 -24.40
CA HIS A 120 3.69 -17.02 -23.83
C HIS A 120 3.99 -17.38 -22.37
N VAL A 121 5.26 -17.66 -22.05
CA VAL A 121 5.67 -18.02 -20.69
C VAL A 121 5.55 -16.83 -19.75
N GLN A 122 5.89 -15.63 -20.23
CA GLN A 122 5.75 -14.40 -19.46
C GLN A 122 4.29 -14.14 -19.07
N ASP A 123 3.37 -14.33 -20.02
CA ASP A 123 1.93 -14.18 -19.80
C ASP A 123 1.40 -15.24 -18.85
N TYR A 124 1.85 -16.50 -19.01
CA TYR A 124 1.47 -17.59 -18.12
C TYR A 124 1.90 -17.34 -16.67
N LEU A 125 3.12 -16.82 -16.45
CA LEU A 125 3.60 -16.47 -15.11
C LEU A 125 2.67 -15.44 -14.45
N ILE A 126 2.30 -14.39 -15.17
CA ILE A 126 1.44 -13.31 -14.68
C ILE A 126 0.01 -13.81 -14.42
N GLU A 127 -0.58 -14.55 -15.37
CA GLU A 127 -2.00 -14.90 -15.33
C GLU A 127 -2.32 -16.16 -14.52
N LYS A 128 -1.35 -17.06 -14.35
CA LYS A 128 -1.56 -18.41 -13.78
C LYS A 128 -0.65 -18.74 -12.61
N GLN A 129 0.42 -17.98 -12.38
CA GLN A 129 1.39 -18.21 -11.29
C GLN A 129 1.56 -16.99 -10.37
N ASP A 130 0.58 -16.08 -10.35
CA ASP A 130 0.53 -14.89 -9.48
C ASP A 130 0.87 -15.22 -8.01
N ASN A 131 0.22 -16.22 -7.44
CA ASN A 131 0.40 -16.65 -6.05
C ASN A 131 1.79 -17.23 -5.78
N TRP A 132 2.42 -17.84 -6.79
CA TRP A 132 3.80 -18.33 -6.67
C TRP A 132 4.78 -17.16 -6.78
N ILE A 133 4.55 -16.20 -7.68
CA ILE A 133 5.36 -14.98 -7.81
C ILE A 133 5.36 -14.20 -6.50
N ASP A 134 4.19 -14.00 -5.88
CA ASP A 134 4.06 -13.22 -4.64
C ASP A 134 4.90 -13.80 -3.49
N LYS A 135 5.05 -15.12 -3.45
CA LYS A 135 5.88 -15.83 -2.47
C LYS A 135 7.36 -15.83 -2.81
N ASN A 136 7.72 -15.54 -4.06
CA ASN A 136 9.06 -15.71 -4.61
C ASN A 136 9.61 -14.44 -5.30
N PHE A 137 9.12 -13.25 -4.95
CA PHE A 137 9.54 -11.99 -5.56
C PHE A 137 11.06 -11.84 -5.69
N VAL A 138 11.84 -12.15 -4.64
CA VAL A 138 13.30 -12.00 -4.68
C VAL A 138 13.92 -12.86 -5.79
N LEU A 139 13.48 -14.12 -5.93
CA LEU A 139 13.94 -15.03 -6.97
C LEU A 139 13.53 -14.52 -8.36
N VAL A 140 12.27 -14.12 -8.52
CA VAL A 140 11.73 -13.63 -9.80
C VAL A 140 12.46 -12.36 -10.22
N LEU A 141 12.57 -11.37 -9.34
CA LEU A 141 13.26 -10.10 -9.59
C LEU A 141 14.72 -10.32 -9.97
N HIS A 142 15.45 -11.20 -9.28
CA HIS A 142 16.83 -11.56 -9.64
C HIS A 142 16.96 -12.16 -11.03
N ALA A 143 15.97 -12.95 -11.47
CA ALA A 143 15.94 -13.50 -12.81
C ALA A 143 15.62 -12.41 -13.84
N VAL A 144 14.51 -11.69 -13.67
CA VAL A 144 13.98 -10.80 -14.72
C VAL A 144 14.74 -9.50 -14.87
N PHE A 145 15.35 -8.94 -13.82
CA PHE A 145 16.12 -7.69 -13.92
C PHE A 145 17.48 -7.86 -14.64
N LYS A 146 17.89 -9.09 -14.95
CA LYS A 146 19.04 -9.35 -15.82
C LYS A 146 18.72 -9.17 -17.29
N PHE A 147 17.43 -9.20 -17.68
CA PHE A 147 16.98 -9.23 -19.06
C PHE A 147 16.05 -8.05 -19.37
N PRO A 148 16.46 -7.09 -20.22
CA PRO A 148 15.63 -5.94 -20.58
C PRO A 148 14.29 -6.32 -21.26
N SER A 149 14.23 -7.50 -21.90
CA SER A 149 13.04 -8.04 -22.56
C SER A 149 11.91 -8.40 -21.59
N CYS A 150 12.22 -8.67 -20.33
CA CYS A 150 11.24 -9.05 -19.29
C CYS A 150 10.47 -7.85 -18.71
N LYS A 151 10.37 -6.73 -19.42
CA LYS A 151 9.76 -5.49 -18.90
C LYS A 151 8.33 -5.71 -18.39
N LYS A 152 7.52 -6.51 -19.09
CA LYS A 152 6.13 -6.79 -18.70
C LYS A 152 6.05 -7.48 -17.32
N LEU A 153 6.87 -8.48 -17.07
CA LEU A 153 6.93 -9.16 -15.76
C LEU A 153 7.64 -8.33 -14.69
N GLN A 154 8.65 -7.52 -15.06
CA GLN A 154 9.26 -6.56 -14.15
C GLN A 154 8.22 -5.56 -13.63
N ASP A 155 7.46 -4.92 -14.53
CA ASP A 155 6.42 -3.95 -14.20
C ASP A 155 5.34 -4.60 -13.33
N TYR A 156 4.87 -5.81 -13.69
CA TYR A 156 3.94 -6.58 -12.85
C TYR A 156 4.46 -6.79 -11.42
N CYS A 157 5.70 -7.27 -11.26
CA CYS A 157 6.27 -7.49 -9.94
C CYS A 157 6.42 -6.18 -9.15
N LEU A 158 6.89 -5.12 -9.78
CA LEU A 158 7.05 -3.81 -9.13
C LEU A 158 5.71 -3.24 -8.68
N ASP A 159 4.68 -3.33 -9.52
CA ASP A 159 3.35 -2.81 -9.20
C ASP A 159 2.70 -3.62 -8.07
N SER A 160 2.83 -4.95 -8.08
CA SER A 160 2.37 -5.80 -6.97
C SER A 160 3.08 -5.50 -5.65
N ILE A 161 4.41 -5.27 -5.69
CA ILE A 161 5.18 -4.88 -4.50
C ILE A 161 4.76 -3.49 -4.03
N CYS A 162 4.48 -2.55 -4.93
CA CYS A 162 3.99 -1.24 -4.55
C CYS A 162 2.62 -1.32 -3.89
N GLU A 163 1.73 -2.20 -4.37
CA GLU A 163 0.41 -2.42 -3.78
C GLU A 163 0.47 -3.09 -2.39
N TYR A 164 1.28 -4.15 -2.25
CA TYR A 164 1.37 -4.96 -1.03
C TYR A 164 2.80 -5.13 -0.50
N PRO A 165 3.49 -4.02 -0.15
CA PRO A 165 4.93 -4.02 0.11
C PRO A 165 5.33 -4.87 1.31
N LEU A 166 4.49 -4.96 2.34
CA LEU A 166 4.81 -5.75 3.54
C LEU A 166 5.03 -7.23 3.24
N GLN A 167 4.36 -7.80 2.24
CA GLN A 167 4.57 -9.21 1.87
C GLN A 167 5.99 -9.43 1.33
N PHE A 168 6.49 -8.46 0.55
CA PHE A 168 7.85 -8.49 0.02
C PHE A 168 8.89 -8.26 1.13
N PHE A 169 8.77 -7.16 1.89
CA PHE A 169 9.73 -6.79 2.92
C PHE A 169 9.81 -7.82 4.06
N SER A 170 8.68 -8.39 4.48
CA SER A 170 8.66 -9.39 5.57
C SER A 170 9.16 -10.77 5.15
N SER A 171 9.39 -11.02 3.86
CA SER A 171 9.91 -12.30 3.40
C SER A 171 11.30 -12.60 3.97
N ASN A 172 11.57 -13.87 4.24
CA ASN A 172 12.88 -14.30 4.74
C ASN A 172 14.01 -14.08 3.72
N ASN A 173 13.66 -14.05 2.43
CA ASN A 173 14.60 -13.84 1.34
C ASN A 173 14.87 -12.36 1.07
N PHE A 174 14.10 -11.42 1.62
CA PHE A 174 14.29 -10.00 1.38
C PHE A 174 15.74 -9.53 1.59
N PRO A 175 16.47 -9.92 2.66
CA PRO A 175 17.84 -9.48 2.87
C PRO A 175 18.83 -9.85 1.75
N SER A 176 18.50 -10.82 0.88
CA SER A 176 19.34 -11.22 -0.25
C SER A 176 19.03 -10.48 -1.56
N ILE A 177 18.06 -9.56 -1.58
CA ILE A 177 17.74 -8.77 -2.77
C ILE A 177 18.95 -7.96 -3.24
N ASN A 178 19.11 -7.85 -4.57
CA ASN A 178 20.23 -7.11 -5.15
C ASN A 178 20.10 -5.61 -4.86
N LYS A 179 21.23 -4.94 -4.57
CA LYS A 179 21.31 -3.51 -4.30
C LYS A 179 20.59 -2.65 -5.34
N GLU A 180 20.78 -2.90 -6.63
CA GLU A 180 20.22 -2.06 -7.69
C GLU A 180 18.69 -2.17 -7.76
N ILE A 181 18.15 -3.37 -7.53
CA ILE A 181 16.70 -3.60 -7.47
C ILE A 181 16.10 -2.90 -6.26
N LEU A 182 16.73 -3.04 -5.09
CA LEU A 182 16.27 -2.36 -3.87
C LEU A 182 16.35 -0.83 -3.99
N LEU A 183 17.40 -0.30 -4.63
CA LEU A 183 17.51 1.13 -4.93
C LEU A 183 16.36 1.59 -5.84
N GLY A 184 16.03 0.80 -6.87
CA GLY A 184 14.88 1.06 -7.73
C GLY A 184 13.58 1.16 -6.93
N LEU A 185 13.32 0.20 -6.04
CA LEU A 185 12.13 0.18 -5.18
C LEU A 185 12.08 1.36 -4.19
N ILE A 186 13.19 1.64 -3.49
CA ILE A 186 13.24 2.72 -2.49
C ILE A 186 13.16 4.11 -3.16
N LYS A 187 13.48 4.26 -4.45
CA LYS A 187 13.25 5.52 -5.18
C LYS A 187 11.78 5.79 -5.48
N ARG A 188 10.93 4.76 -5.57
CA ARG A 188 9.54 4.91 -6.01
C ARG A 188 8.67 5.70 -5.04
N ASP A 189 7.90 6.63 -5.58
CA ASP A 189 6.94 7.42 -4.79
C ASP A 189 5.64 6.68 -4.54
N ASP A 190 5.35 5.55 -5.18
CA ASP A 190 4.07 4.82 -5.07
C ASP A 190 4.15 3.56 -4.17
N LEU A 191 5.25 3.38 -3.45
CA LEU A 191 5.45 2.26 -2.52
C LEU A 191 4.66 2.49 -1.21
N LYS A 192 3.60 1.70 -1.00
CA LYS A 192 2.57 1.88 0.04
C LYS A 192 2.97 1.41 1.45
N ILE A 193 4.08 1.91 2.00
CA ILE A 193 4.63 1.47 3.29
C ILE A 193 5.23 2.60 4.11
N GLU A 194 5.04 2.56 5.44
CA GLU A 194 5.47 3.64 6.34
C GLU A 194 7.00 3.78 6.28
N GLU A 195 7.50 5.01 6.24
CA GLU A 195 8.94 5.24 6.01
C GLU A 195 9.80 4.63 7.14
N VAL A 196 9.29 4.59 8.37
CA VAL A 196 9.95 3.91 9.49
C VAL A 196 10.11 2.40 9.26
N ILE A 197 9.16 1.76 8.56
CA ILE A 197 9.25 0.34 8.24
C ILE A 197 10.32 0.13 7.15
N ILE A 198 10.38 1.01 6.15
CA ILE A 198 11.47 0.99 5.15
C ILE A 198 12.81 1.12 5.84
N TRP A 199 12.94 2.04 6.80
CA TRP A 199 14.16 2.20 7.58
C TRP A 199 14.56 0.90 8.30
N ASP A 200 13.63 0.27 9.03
CA ASP A 200 13.91 -0.97 9.77
C ASP A 200 14.39 -2.10 8.84
N TYR A 201 13.73 -2.29 7.69
CA TYR A 201 14.13 -3.30 6.71
C TYR A 201 15.42 -2.93 5.98
N LEU A 202 15.67 -1.64 5.71
CA LEU A 202 16.92 -1.19 5.10
C LEU A 202 18.11 -1.46 6.03
N ILE A 203 17.96 -1.24 7.34
CA ILE A 203 18.97 -1.63 8.32
C ILE A 203 19.18 -3.15 8.31
N LYS A 204 18.10 -3.93 8.32
CA LYS A 204 18.19 -5.41 8.25
C LYS A 204 18.95 -5.87 6.99
N TRP A 205 18.60 -5.33 5.83
CA TRP A 205 19.29 -5.61 4.57
C TRP A 205 20.76 -5.16 4.61
N GLY A 206 21.02 -3.95 5.12
CA GLY A 206 22.37 -3.41 5.22
C GLY A 206 23.29 -4.25 6.11
N ILE A 207 22.78 -4.79 7.21
CA ILE A 207 23.52 -5.71 8.09
C ILE A 207 23.87 -6.99 7.34
N GLU A 208 22.90 -7.63 6.68
CA GLU A 208 23.13 -8.87 5.92
C GLU A 208 24.15 -8.68 4.78
N GLN A 209 24.08 -7.52 4.10
CA GLN A 209 24.96 -7.19 2.98
C GLN A 209 26.33 -6.64 3.41
N THR A 210 26.58 -6.49 4.71
CA THR A 210 27.87 -6.03 5.23
C THR A 210 28.60 -7.20 5.89
N PRO A 211 29.63 -7.78 5.23
CA PRO A 211 30.34 -8.94 5.78
C PRO A 211 30.88 -8.68 7.18
N GLY A 212 30.64 -9.63 8.10
CA GLY A 212 31.14 -9.57 9.48
C GLY A 212 30.33 -8.71 10.45
N LEU A 213 29.20 -8.13 10.04
CA LEU A 213 28.29 -7.45 10.95
C LEU A 213 27.33 -8.44 11.62
N GLU A 214 27.26 -8.39 12.95
CA GLU A 214 26.24 -9.11 13.72
C GLU A 214 24.96 -8.26 13.88
N ILE A 215 23.80 -8.92 14.05
CA ILE A 215 22.52 -8.25 14.29
C ILE A 215 22.54 -7.43 15.60
N ASN A 216 23.30 -7.87 16.62
CA ASN A 216 23.34 -7.18 17.91
C ASN A 216 24.30 -5.98 17.89
N ARG A 217 23.71 -4.78 17.77
CA ARG A 217 24.40 -3.48 17.79
C ARG A 217 25.26 -3.23 19.03
N ALA A 218 24.97 -3.85 20.18
CA ALA A 218 25.72 -3.63 21.42
C ALA A 218 27.21 -4.03 21.31
N LYS A 219 27.55 -4.87 20.32
CA LYS A 219 28.93 -5.32 20.07
C LYS A 219 29.65 -4.50 19.01
N TRP A 220 28.99 -3.52 18.39
CA TRP A 220 29.55 -2.81 17.24
C TRP A 220 30.62 -1.81 17.67
N ASN A 221 31.73 -1.80 16.95
CA ASN A 221 32.75 -0.76 17.02
C ASN A 221 32.58 0.27 15.90
N GLU A 222 33.45 1.28 15.85
CA GLU A 222 33.40 2.33 14.82
C GLU A 222 33.56 1.77 13.40
N GLU A 223 34.43 0.78 13.20
CA GLU A 223 34.66 0.15 11.89
C GLU A 223 33.39 -0.54 11.38
N ASN A 224 32.60 -1.16 12.26
CA ASN A 224 31.31 -1.74 11.90
C ASN A 224 30.34 -0.69 11.37
N TYR A 225 30.23 0.45 12.04
CA TYR A 225 29.38 1.55 11.56
C TYR A 225 29.89 2.13 10.23
N GLN A 226 31.21 2.25 10.04
CA GLN A 226 31.77 2.73 8.77
C GLN A 226 31.54 1.74 7.62
N ALA A 227 31.61 0.43 7.88
CA ALA A 227 31.28 -0.60 6.90
C ALA A 227 29.81 -0.52 6.49
N LEU A 228 28.88 -0.45 7.46
CA LEU A 228 27.45 -0.30 7.17
C LEU A 228 27.13 1.00 6.44
N LYS A 229 27.80 2.10 6.83
CA LYS A 229 27.70 3.39 6.14
C LYS A 229 28.06 3.28 4.67
N LYS A 230 29.12 2.55 4.34
CA LYS A 230 29.53 2.32 2.94
C LYS A 230 28.47 1.53 2.18
N THR A 231 27.85 0.53 2.81
CA THR A 231 26.77 -0.27 2.22
C THR A 231 25.51 0.56 1.96
N LEU A 232 25.12 1.41 2.92
CA LEU A 232 23.85 2.15 2.90
C LEU A 232 23.93 3.54 2.27
N ASN A 233 25.12 4.02 1.88
CA ASN A 233 25.35 5.41 1.46
C ASN A 233 24.40 5.93 0.36
N GLN A 234 24.06 5.10 -0.63
CA GLN A 234 23.17 5.47 -1.74
C GLN A 234 21.69 5.40 -1.36
N PHE A 235 21.34 4.71 -0.28
CA PHE A 235 19.98 4.57 0.21
C PHE A 235 19.60 5.70 1.17
N ILE A 236 20.53 6.17 2.00
CA ILE A 236 20.24 7.21 3.01
C ILE A 236 19.57 8.47 2.41
N PRO A 237 20.04 9.03 1.28
CA PRO A 237 19.37 10.19 0.67
C PRO A 237 17.97 9.92 0.12
N LEU A 238 17.58 8.64 -0.02
CA LEU A 238 16.27 8.23 -0.53
C LEU A 238 15.23 8.04 0.57
N ILE A 239 15.63 8.13 1.84
CA ILE A 239 14.73 8.00 2.98
C ILE A 239 14.05 9.34 3.26
N ARG A 240 12.72 9.32 3.34
CA ARG A 240 11.88 10.49 3.67
C ARG A 240 11.84 10.68 5.18
N PHE A 241 12.96 11.07 5.79
CA PHE A 241 13.09 11.18 7.26
C PHE A 241 12.04 12.09 7.92
N VAL A 242 11.46 13.05 7.20
CA VAL A 242 10.36 13.92 7.67
C VAL A 242 9.04 13.17 7.89
N GLU A 243 8.88 12.00 7.26
CA GLU A 243 7.72 11.12 7.38
C GLU A 243 7.86 10.11 8.53
N ILE A 244 8.98 10.13 9.26
CA ILE A 244 9.19 9.31 10.46
C ILE A 244 8.70 10.13 11.68
N SER A 245 8.09 9.49 12.67
CA SER A 245 7.66 10.22 13.87
C SER A 245 8.85 10.62 14.76
N ARG A 246 8.71 11.67 15.58
CA ARG A 246 9.74 12.08 16.56
C ARG A 246 10.19 10.94 17.48
N ALA A 247 9.25 10.13 17.95
CA ALA A 247 9.54 9.00 18.83
C ALA A 247 10.35 7.93 18.10
N GLU A 248 9.93 7.56 16.88
CA GLU A 248 10.62 6.56 16.09
C GLU A 248 11.97 7.04 15.57
N PHE A 249 12.11 8.33 15.24
CA PHE A 249 13.41 8.91 14.94
C PHE A 249 14.35 8.74 16.14
N PHE A 250 13.89 9.07 17.35
CA PHE A 250 14.69 8.95 18.55
C PHE A 250 15.09 7.49 18.86
N ASP A 251 14.14 6.56 18.73
CA ASP A 251 14.32 5.16 19.12
C ASP A 251 15.00 4.31 18.04
N LYS A 252 14.72 4.56 16.76
CA LYS A 252 15.12 3.69 15.63
C LYS A 252 16.15 4.31 14.69
N VAL A 253 16.10 5.62 14.43
CA VAL A 253 17.00 6.28 13.45
C VAL A 253 18.25 6.84 14.12
N ARG A 254 18.08 7.64 15.18
CA ARG A 254 19.14 8.30 15.95
C ARG A 254 20.25 7.36 16.44
N PRO A 255 19.98 6.09 16.85
CA PRO A 255 21.04 5.16 17.21
C PRO A 255 22.05 4.86 16.09
N TYR A 256 21.67 5.11 14.83
CA TYR A 256 22.51 4.92 13.66
C TYR A 256 23.08 6.24 13.10
N LYS A 257 23.06 7.34 13.84
CA LYS A 257 23.55 8.66 13.36
C LYS A 257 24.91 8.64 12.65
N VAL A 258 25.80 7.70 13.00
CA VAL A 258 27.15 7.54 12.41
C VAL A 258 27.09 7.19 10.92
N ILE A 259 26.08 6.43 10.48
CA ILE A 259 25.91 6.00 9.08
C ILE A 259 25.25 7.08 8.22
N ILE A 260 24.58 8.06 8.84
CA ILE A 260 23.90 9.14 8.13
C ILE A 260 24.93 10.24 7.80
N PRO A 261 25.00 10.76 6.56
CA PRO A 261 25.86 11.89 6.24
C PRO A 261 25.58 13.08 7.17
N LYS A 262 26.65 13.71 7.69
CA LYS A 262 26.55 14.75 8.73
C LYS A 262 25.57 15.87 8.37
N HIS A 263 25.64 16.40 7.15
CA HIS A 263 24.74 17.46 6.67
C HIS A 263 23.26 17.01 6.66
N ILE A 264 22.97 15.77 6.25
CA ILE A 264 21.61 15.21 6.27
C ILE A 264 21.14 15.09 7.72
N PHE A 265 21.98 14.57 8.61
CA PHE A 265 21.62 14.39 10.02
C PHE A 265 21.32 15.72 10.71
N GLU A 266 22.12 16.76 10.46
CA GLU A 266 21.92 18.11 11.00
C GLU A 266 20.60 18.73 10.51
N GLU A 267 20.25 18.57 9.23
CA GLU A 267 18.97 19.02 8.67
C GLU A 267 17.77 18.27 9.31
N ILE A 268 17.90 16.95 9.51
CA ILE A 268 16.87 16.14 10.17
C ILE A 268 16.70 16.56 11.63
N GLU A 269 17.79 16.78 12.36
CA GLU A 269 17.73 17.28 13.74
C GLU A 269 17.04 18.65 13.80
N GLU A 270 17.38 19.56 12.88
CA GLU A 270 16.76 20.88 12.84
C GLU A 270 15.24 20.79 12.57
N PHE A 271 14.80 19.89 11.70
CA PHE A 271 13.38 19.59 11.51
C PHE A 271 12.72 19.13 12.82
N TYR A 272 13.30 18.14 13.51
CA TYR A 272 12.66 17.61 14.69
C TYR A 272 12.66 18.56 15.90
N TYR A 273 13.65 19.45 16.00
CA TYR A 273 13.76 20.43 17.09
C TYR A 273 13.07 21.77 16.81
N LYS A 274 12.99 22.21 15.54
CA LYS A 274 12.53 23.56 15.17
C LYS A 274 11.44 23.58 14.09
N ASP A 275 11.03 22.42 13.58
CA ASP A 275 10.09 22.29 12.46
C ASP A 275 10.59 22.91 11.14
N THR A 276 11.91 23.10 10.99
CA THR A 276 12.53 23.57 9.74
C THR A 276 12.67 22.42 8.75
N LEU A 277 12.08 22.52 7.56
CA LEU A 277 12.21 21.46 6.54
C LEU A 277 13.67 21.32 6.05
N PRO A 278 14.16 20.07 5.85
CA PRO A 278 15.46 19.80 5.23
C PRO A 278 15.56 20.41 3.83
N LYS A 279 16.77 20.75 3.38
CA LYS A 279 17.01 21.31 2.04
C LYS A 279 17.49 20.26 1.05
N THR A 280 18.19 19.23 1.54
CA THR A 280 18.88 18.23 0.71
C THR A 280 18.09 16.95 0.49
N THR A 281 17.05 16.69 1.29
CA THR A 281 16.25 15.45 1.27
C THR A 281 14.74 15.70 1.15
N ILE A 282 14.35 16.70 0.36
CA ILE A 282 12.94 17.00 0.07
C ILE A 282 12.42 16.00 -0.97
N LEU A 283 12.20 14.76 -0.55
CA LEU A 283 11.42 13.80 -1.31
C LEU A 283 9.95 13.91 -0.87
N PRO A 284 8.99 13.86 -1.82
CA PRO A 284 7.58 13.87 -1.46
C PRO A 284 7.24 12.62 -0.65
N PRO A 285 6.25 12.65 0.26
CA PRO A 285 5.76 11.45 0.95
C PRO A 285 5.39 10.35 -0.06
N ARG A 286 5.63 9.07 0.28
CA ARG A 286 5.22 7.97 -0.60
C ARG A 286 3.70 7.91 -0.70
N THR A 287 3.23 8.07 -1.92
CA THR A 287 1.85 7.92 -2.37
C THR A 287 1.38 6.47 -2.25
N GLY A 288 0.12 6.30 -1.86
CA GLY A 288 -0.54 5.01 -1.78
C GLY A 288 -0.63 4.41 -0.37
N PHE A 289 -0.12 5.12 0.65
CA PHE A 289 -1.11 5.45 1.67
C PHE A 289 -2.18 6.30 0.99
N PRO A 290 -3.47 5.99 1.12
CA PRO A 290 -4.39 7.09 1.16
C PRO A 290 -3.86 7.95 2.30
N ALA A 291 -3.26 9.11 2.07
CA ALA A 291 -2.58 9.92 3.08
C ALA A 291 -3.37 9.98 4.39
N LYS A 292 -3.27 9.01 5.32
CA LYS A 292 -4.43 8.60 6.17
C LYS A 292 -5.80 9.11 5.66
N LYS A 293 -6.25 8.67 4.49
CA LYS A 293 -7.45 9.23 3.87
C LYS A 293 -8.25 8.17 3.10
N GLU A 294 -9.04 7.35 3.80
CA GLU A 294 -10.46 7.45 3.44
C GLU A 294 -10.76 8.93 3.66
N SER A 295 -10.60 9.71 2.58
CA SER A 295 -10.52 11.15 2.72
C SER A 295 -11.79 11.54 3.42
N PHE A 296 -11.67 12.10 4.62
CA PHE A 296 -12.76 12.81 5.25
C PHE A 296 -13.23 13.81 4.19
N LYS A 297 -14.36 13.47 3.53
CA LYS A 297 -14.99 14.26 2.47
C LYS A 297 -16.21 14.87 3.12
N SER A 298 -16.06 16.13 3.47
CA SER A 298 -17.12 16.99 3.97
C SER A 298 -17.19 18.20 3.05
N ASN A 299 -18.40 18.63 2.74
CA ASN A 299 -18.66 19.89 2.05
C ASN A 299 -18.66 21.07 3.03
N ILE A 300 -18.62 20.81 4.35
CA ILE A 300 -18.71 21.82 5.41
C ILE A 300 -17.34 22.14 6.02
N ILE A 301 -16.52 21.15 6.36
CA ILE A 301 -15.20 21.36 6.99
C ILE A 301 -14.05 20.70 6.23
N LYS A 302 -12.84 21.26 6.38
CA LYS A 302 -11.60 20.64 5.88
C LYS A 302 -11.05 19.58 6.85
N PRO A 303 -10.18 18.66 6.41
CA PRO A 303 -9.60 17.59 7.23
C PRO A 303 -8.90 18.08 8.51
N GLU A 304 -8.34 19.28 8.51
CA GLU A 304 -7.66 19.87 9.67
C GLU A 304 -8.64 20.07 10.84
N LEU A 305 -9.85 20.55 10.57
CA LEU A 305 -10.90 20.72 11.58
C LEU A 305 -11.44 19.37 12.06
N ALA A 306 -11.55 18.38 11.17
CA ALA A 306 -11.92 17.02 11.55
C ALA A 306 -10.91 16.40 12.53
N ASN A 307 -9.61 16.65 12.34
CA ASN A 307 -8.58 16.20 13.28
C ASN A 307 -8.71 16.86 14.66
N ILE A 308 -9.07 18.14 14.72
CA ILE A 308 -9.27 18.85 15.99
C ILE A 308 -10.47 18.25 16.73
N ILE A 309 -11.58 18.00 16.03
CA ILE A 309 -12.75 17.30 16.58
C ILE A 309 -12.35 15.92 17.10
N ALA A 310 -11.57 15.16 16.33
CA ALA A 310 -11.12 13.83 16.72
C ALA A 310 -10.24 13.84 18.00
N ASN A 311 -9.39 14.86 18.17
CA ASN A 311 -8.62 15.04 19.40
C ASN A 311 -9.52 15.32 20.61
N TRP A 312 -10.61 16.06 20.43
CA TRP A 312 -11.60 16.31 21.46
C TRP A 312 -12.40 15.06 21.86
N ILE A 313 -12.66 14.14 20.93
CA ILE A 313 -13.26 12.83 21.24
C ILE A 313 -12.37 12.05 22.23
N ASP A 314 -11.05 12.15 22.09
CA ASP A 314 -10.07 11.48 22.96
C ASP A 314 -9.80 12.22 24.30
N ASN A 315 -10.56 13.26 24.64
CA ASN A 315 -10.33 14.12 25.82
C ASN A 315 -8.94 14.80 25.86
N LYS A 316 -8.35 15.09 24.69
CA LYS A 316 -7.10 15.87 24.57
C LYS A 316 -7.43 17.36 24.39
N ASP A 317 -6.61 18.26 24.93
CA ASP A 317 -6.79 19.72 24.82
C ASP A 317 -6.86 20.19 23.35
N ALA A 318 -7.69 21.19 23.04
CA ALA A 318 -7.78 21.79 21.68
C ALA A 318 -6.44 22.36 21.19
N LYS A 319 -5.66 22.89 22.14
CA LYS A 319 -4.32 23.46 21.91
C LYS A 319 -3.23 22.38 21.87
N PHE A 320 -3.59 21.12 22.13
CA PHE A 320 -2.73 19.99 21.90
C PHE A 320 -2.75 19.70 20.39
N THR A 321 -2.01 20.50 19.63
CA THR A 321 -1.55 20.12 18.30
C THR A 321 -0.56 18.98 18.49
N ASN A 322 -1.08 17.78 18.76
CA ASN A 322 -0.30 16.57 18.69
C ASN A 322 0.20 16.48 17.25
N THR A 323 1.50 16.68 17.10
CA THR A 323 2.33 15.95 16.16
C THR A 323 1.77 14.54 15.99
N ILE A 324 1.14 14.26 14.84
CA ILE A 324 1.02 12.95 14.18
C ILE A 324 0.84 11.75 15.14
N LYS A 325 0.02 11.91 16.17
CA LYS A 325 -0.78 10.81 16.71
C LYS A 325 -2.19 11.12 16.27
N ASN A 326 -2.45 10.98 14.96
CA ASN A 326 -3.83 11.01 14.47
C ASN A 326 -4.57 9.96 15.29
N PRO A 327 -5.60 10.35 16.06
CA PRO A 327 -6.46 9.34 16.61
C PRO A 327 -7.07 8.62 15.40
N LEU A 328 -6.87 7.31 15.41
CA LEU A 328 -7.42 6.31 14.52
C LEU A 328 -8.95 6.50 14.50
N TYR A 329 -9.52 7.46 13.79
CA TYR A 329 -10.97 7.64 13.65
C TYR A 329 -11.34 7.69 12.18
N LYS A 330 -12.28 6.82 11.83
CA LYS A 330 -12.92 6.75 10.52
C LYS A 330 -14.25 7.49 10.59
N PHE A 331 -14.42 8.47 9.72
CA PHE A 331 -15.65 9.26 9.58
C PHE A 331 -16.42 8.79 8.35
N LYS A 332 -17.54 8.11 8.57
CA LYS A 332 -18.40 7.63 7.49
C LYS A 332 -19.62 8.54 7.35
N LEU A 333 -19.71 9.31 6.26
CA LEU A 333 -20.87 10.16 5.98
C LEU A 333 -22.14 9.31 5.82
N ILE A 334 -23.14 9.54 6.65
CA ILE A 334 -24.42 8.83 6.64
C ILE A 334 -25.60 9.70 6.25
N TYR A 335 -25.50 11.01 6.44
CA TYR A 335 -26.55 11.97 6.09
C TYR A 335 -25.92 13.24 5.51
N CYS A 336 -26.49 13.75 4.43
CA CYS A 336 -26.08 14.99 3.78
C CYS A 336 -27.33 15.74 3.33
N GLY A 337 -27.51 16.98 3.76
CA GLY A 337 -28.72 17.77 3.54
C GLY A 337 -29.03 17.97 2.06
N SER A 338 -28.02 18.27 1.24
CA SER A 338 -28.17 18.38 -0.21
C SER A 338 -28.55 17.07 -0.91
N ARG A 339 -28.21 15.91 -0.31
CA ARG A 339 -28.54 14.58 -0.84
C ARG A 339 -29.87 14.02 -0.33
N ASP A 340 -30.12 14.15 0.96
CA ASP A 340 -31.19 13.47 1.69
C ASP A 340 -32.37 14.41 2.06
N GLY A 341 -32.21 15.72 1.81
CA GLY A 341 -33.18 16.77 2.13
C GLY A 341 -33.11 17.20 3.60
N ILE A 342 -33.26 18.50 3.88
CA ILE A 342 -33.13 19.06 5.24
C ILE A 342 -34.50 19.13 5.93
N ASN A 343 -34.83 18.13 6.73
CA ASN A 343 -35.99 18.15 7.63
C ASN A 343 -35.83 17.14 8.79
N ASN A 344 -36.73 17.20 9.78
CA ASN A 344 -36.67 16.31 10.95
C ASN A 344 -36.79 14.81 10.59
N ASN A 345 -37.63 14.48 9.62
CA ASN A 345 -37.93 13.10 9.26
C ASN A 345 -36.77 12.45 8.50
N SER A 346 -36.18 13.15 7.52
CA SER A 346 -35.02 12.66 6.77
C SER A 346 -33.82 12.42 7.68
N PHE A 347 -33.55 13.35 8.61
CA PHE A 347 -32.50 13.19 9.62
C PHE A 347 -32.73 11.93 10.46
N LYS A 348 -33.92 11.79 11.06
CA LYS A 348 -34.23 10.64 11.93
C LYS A 348 -34.16 9.31 11.22
N ASN A 349 -34.61 9.25 9.98
CA ASN A 349 -34.58 8.02 9.19
C ASN A 349 -33.15 7.57 8.88
N LYS A 350 -32.22 8.51 8.65
CA LYS A 350 -30.83 8.22 8.27
C LYS A 350 -29.87 8.12 9.46
N CYS A 351 -30.11 8.90 10.51
CA CYS A 351 -29.29 9.00 11.71
C CYS A 351 -29.89 8.23 12.89
N ASN A 352 -30.51 7.09 12.61
CA ASN A 352 -31.13 6.24 13.63
C ASN A 352 -30.08 5.31 14.31
N GLY A 353 -30.21 5.12 15.62
CA GLY A 353 -29.42 4.16 16.40
C GLY A 353 -28.44 4.78 17.39
N ARG A 354 -27.89 3.90 18.24
CA ARG A 354 -26.87 4.23 19.25
C ARG A 354 -25.46 4.07 18.69
N VAL A 355 -25.08 4.98 17.79
CA VAL A 355 -23.75 4.97 17.15
C VAL A 355 -23.08 6.32 17.36
N PRO A 356 -21.80 6.36 17.76
CA PRO A 356 -21.07 7.62 17.88
C PRO A 356 -21.16 8.44 16.58
N SER A 357 -21.68 9.65 16.69
CA SER A 357 -22.08 10.46 15.55
C SER A 357 -21.63 11.90 15.70
N LEU A 358 -21.05 12.44 14.62
CA LEU A 358 -20.68 13.84 14.48
C LEU A 358 -21.68 14.55 13.57
N VAL A 359 -22.28 15.64 14.05
CA VAL A 359 -23.15 16.52 13.26
C VAL A 359 -22.40 17.80 12.93
N LEU A 360 -22.49 18.23 11.66
CA LEU A 360 -21.99 19.49 11.14
C LEU A 360 -23.12 20.25 10.45
N ILE A 361 -23.29 21.52 10.76
CA ILE A 361 -24.24 22.45 10.14
C ILE A 361 -23.46 23.66 9.63
N LYS A 362 -23.66 24.00 8.36
CA LYS A 362 -23.27 25.30 7.81
C LYS A 362 -24.47 26.25 7.86
N ALA A 363 -24.30 27.37 8.54
CA ALA A 363 -25.36 28.36 8.72
C ALA A 363 -25.50 29.26 7.49
N LYS A 364 -26.73 29.46 7.00
CA LYS A 364 -27.00 30.16 5.74
C LYS A 364 -26.76 31.67 5.80
N LYS A 365 -27.07 32.33 6.92
CA LYS A 365 -26.88 33.80 7.03
C LYS A 365 -25.46 34.17 7.41
N SER A 366 -24.85 33.42 8.32
CA SER A 366 -23.56 33.76 8.92
C SER A 366 -22.36 33.06 8.28
N ASN A 367 -22.57 32.02 7.46
CA ASN A 367 -21.54 31.09 6.98
C ASN A 367 -20.73 30.37 8.08
N LYS A 368 -21.08 30.58 9.35
CA LYS A 368 -20.48 29.89 10.49
C LYS A 368 -20.85 28.41 10.48
N ILE A 369 -19.98 27.63 11.08
CA ILE A 369 -20.17 26.19 11.20
C ILE A 369 -20.50 25.89 12.65
N PHE A 370 -21.55 25.11 12.86
CA PHE A 370 -21.96 24.61 14.17
C PHE A 370 -21.95 23.10 14.14
N GLY A 371 -21.62 22.47 15.26
CA GLY A 371 -21.60 21.02 15.31
C GLY A 371 -21.69 20.48 16.71
N GLY A 372 -21.88 19.17 16.77
CA GLY A 372 -21.90 18.43 18.02
C GLY A 372 -21.54 16.98 17.79
N TYR A 373 -20.78 16.43 18.73
CA TYR A 373 -20.45 15.02 18.78
C TYR A 373 -21.27 14.37 19.89
N SER A 374 -21.96 13.28 19.52
CA SER A 374 -22.66 12.41 20.45
C SER A 374 -21.98 11.04 20.46
N SER A 375 -21.41 10.62 21.58
CA SER A 375 -20.83 9.27 21.73
C SER A 375 -21.89 8.16 21.71
N ILE A 376 -23.15 8.53 21.88
CA ILE A 376 -24.29 7.61 21.96
C ILE A 376 -25.27 7.74 20.77
N GLY A 377 -25.03 8.63 19.80
CA GLY A 377 -25.94 8.87 18.68
C GLY A 377 -27.19 9.69 19.05
N PHE A 378 -28.29 9.52 18.29
CA PHE A 378 -29.50 10.38 18.36
C PHE A 378 -30.83 9.64 18.42
N SER A 379 -30.84 8.32 18.58
CA SER A 379 -32.08 7.54 18.69
C SER A 379 -31.86 6.23 19.44
N SER A 380 -32.85 5.81 20.24
CA SER A 380 -32.84 4.52 20.91
C SER A 380 -34.08 3.69 20.65
N LEU A 381 -33.86 2.46 20.19
CA LEU A 381 -34.54 1.32 20.79
C LEU A 381 -33.76 0.99 22.09
N GLY A 382 -34.33 1.22 23.27
CA GLY A 382 -33.72 0.81 24.55
C GLY A 382 -34.23 1.56 25.81
N ASP A 383 -34.32 0.85 26.94
CA ASP A 383 -35.04 1.24 28.16
C ASP A 383 -34.25 2.13 29.15
N GLN A 384 -33.00 2.49 28.86
CA GLN A 384 -32.17 3.32 29.73
C GLN A 384 -32.19 4.79 29.29
N CYS A 385 -33.23 5.52 29.70
CA CYS A 385 -33.35 6.98 29.54
C CYS A 385 -34.05 7.59 30.76
N LEU A 386 -33.74 8.84 31.06
CA LEU A 386 -34.48 9.61 32.07
C LEU A 386 -35.71 10.22 31.39
N ILE A 387 -36.89 10.03 31.98
CA ILE A 387 -38.14 10.62 31.49
C ILE A 387 -38.55 11.74 32.43
N GLU A 388 -38.60 12.96 31.91
CA GLU A 388 -39.15 14.13 32.60
C GLU A 388 -40.11 14.83 31.65
N ASN A 389 -41.27 15.30 32.11
CA ASN A 389 -42.22 16.08 31.28
C ASN A 389 -42.55 15.45 29.90
N ASN A 390 -42.70 14.13 29.84
CA ASN A 390 -42.95 13.35 28.60
C ASN A 390 -41.87 13.44 27.51
N VAL A 391 -40.64 13.86 27.87
CA VAL A 391 -39.48 13.79 26.98
C VAL A 391 -38.46 12.81 27.51
N ARG A 392 -37.62 12.27 26.62
CA ARG A 392 -36.56 11.32 26.99
C ARG A 392 -35.19 11.99 26.95
N TYR A 393 -34.41 11.79 27.99
CA TYR A 393 -33.01 12.21 28.06
C TYR A 393 -32.09 11.00 28.09
N TYR A 394 -31.00 11.10 27.35
CA TYR A 394 -29.98 10.06 27.30
C TYR A 394 -28.68 10.55 27.90
N TYR A 395 -28.11 9.69 28.76
CA TYR A 395 -26.87 9.96 29.46
C TYR A 395 -25.66 9.84 28.51
N SER A 396 -24.78 10.84 28.54
CA SER A 396 -23.41 10.74 28.02
C SER A 396 -22.51 11.75 28.71
N SER A 397 -21.30 11.33 29.10
CA SER A 397 -20.25 12.20 29.63
C SER A 397 -19.29 12.73 28.56
N ASP A 398 -19.33 12.16 27.35
CA ASP A 398 -18.30 12.40 26.32
C ASP A 398 -18.79 13.31 25.19
N ASN A 399 -20.04 13.78 25.29
CA ASN A 399 -20.61 14.68 24.30
C ASN A 399 -20.01 16.08 24.40
N PHE A 400 -19.88 16.73 23.26
CA PHE A 400 -19.48 18.13 23.18
C PHE A 400 -20.14 18.80 21.98
N ILE A 401 -20.30 20.12 22.07
CA ILE A 401 -20.78 20.97 20.98
C ILE A 401 -19.68 21.96 20.59
N PHE A 402 -19.77 22.53 19.40
CA PHE A 402 -18.77 23.48 18.92
C PHE A 402 -19.29 24.45 17.85
N SER A 403 -18.51 25.51 17.62
CA SER A 403 -18.62 26.38 16.44
C SER A 403 -17.26 26.80 15.89
N PHE A 404 -17.22 26.99 14.57
CA PHE A 404 -16.11 27.57 13.81
C PHE A 404 -16.60 28.76 13.00
N GLU A 405 -15.74 29.75 12.77
CA GLU A 405 -16.09 30.91 11.94
C GLU A 405 -16.31 30.52 10.47
N ASN A 406 -15.56 29.53 9.96
CA ASN A 406 -15.69 28.95 8.63
C ASN A 406 -14.85 27.66 8.51
N SER A 407 -14.75 27.09 7.31
CA SER A 407 -14.03 25.84 7.03
C SER A 407 -12.50 25.92 7.20
N GLU A 408 -11.94 27.11 7.43
CA GLU A 408 -10.50 27.37 7.59
C GLU A 408 -10.13 27.81 9.01
N ASP A 409 -11.11 27.96 9.92
CA ASP A 409 -10.91 28.50 11.26
C ASP A 409 -10.30 27.49 12.24
N ILE A 410 -8.98 27.37 12.23
CA ILE A 410 -8.23 26.52 13.17
C ILE A 410 -7.84 27.22 14.49
N GLN A 411 -8.22 28.49 14.69
CA GLN A 411 -7.71 29.31 15.80
C GLN A 411 -8.81 29.78 16.77
N ASN A 412 -9.97 30.19 16.26
CA ASN A 412 -11.04 30.82 17.04
C ASN A 412 -12.18 29.86 17.39
N MET A 413 -11.89 28.56 17.31
CA MET A 413 -12.82 27.49 17.59
C MET A 413 -13.35 27.57 19.01
N LYS A 414 -14.67 27.46 19.16
CA LYS A 414 -15.34 27.37 20.46
C LYS A 414 -15.87 25.96 20.62
N ILE A 415 -15.35 25.20 21.58
CA ILE A 415 -15.73 23.80 21.82
C ILE A 415 -16.00 23.63 23.30
N GLY A 416 -17.11 22.97 23.66
CA GLY A 416 -17.58 22.86 25.03
C GLY A 416 -18.18 21.49 25.34
N ARG A 417 -17.74 20.89 26.45
CA ARG A 417 -18.22 19.58 26.90
C ARG A 417 -19.58 19.65 27.57
N VAL A 418 -20.26 18.51 27.60
CA VAL A 418 -21.44 18.33 28.44
C VAL A 418 -21.06 18.48 29.92
N ILE A 419 -21.79 19.32 30.64
CA ILE A 419 -21.69 19.50 32.10
C ILE A 419 -22.63 18.52 32.79
N ASN A 420 -23.89 18.46 32.34
CA ASN A 420 -24.90 17.58 32.90
C ASN A 420 -25.14 16.38 31.99
N GLY A 421 -24.33 15.33 32.19
CA GLY A 421 -24.36 14.12 31.36
C GLY A 421 -25.74 13.46 31.29
N ASN A 422 -26.54 13.53 32.36
CA ASN A 422 -27.91 12.98 32.42
C ASN A 422 -28.87 13.60 31.39
N LYS A 423 -28.54 14.80 30.88
CA LYS A 423 -29.35 15.53 29.89
C LYS A 423 -28.59 15.77 28.59
N ALA A 424 -27.57 14.95 28.28
CA ALA A 424 -26.68 15.17 27.15
C ALA A 424 -27.42 15.22 25.80
N ILE A 425 -28.33 14.26 25.56
CA ILE A 425 -29.18 14.20 24.37
C ILE A 425 -30.65 14.19 24.80
N LEU A 426 -31.46 15.02 24.15
CA LEU A 426 -32.91 15.05 24.30
C LEU A 426 -33.56 14.41 23.08
N GLU A 427 -34.50 13.51 23.31
CA GLU A 427 -35.44 13.05 22.30
C GLU A 427 -36.85 13.56 22.64
N TRP A 428 -37.30 14.53 21.86
CA TRP A 428 -38.62 15.16 22.01
C TRP A 428 -39.51 14.77 20.84
N GLY A 429 -39.94 13.51 20.81
CA GLY A 429 -40.84 12.97 19.78
C GLY A 429 -40.41 13.34 18.35
N GLY A 430 -41.36 13.64 17.48
CA GLY A 430 -41.13 14.07 16.08
C GLY A 430 -40.57 15.49 15.90
N PHE A 431 -40.46 16.30 16.97
CA PHE A 431 -40.33 17.75 16.86
C PHE A 431 -38.94 18.29 16.49
N THR A 432 -37.88 17.53 16.75
CA THR A 432 -36.49 17.92 16.43
C THR A 432 -35.76 16.82 15.66
N GLY A 433 -34.87 17.16 14.74
CA GLY A 433 -33.98 16.20 14.07
C GLY A 433 -32.98 15.60 15.06
N PHE A 434 -32.18 16.47 15.69
CA PHE A 434 -31.33 16.15 16.85
C PHE A 434 -31.46 17.25 17.92
N ASN A 435 -31.10 16.92 19.16
CA ASN A 435 -31.11 17.90 20.25
C ASN A 435 -30.04 17.57 21.30
N PHE A 436 -28.97 18.37 21.33
CA PHE A 436 -27.99 18.39 22.40
C PHE A 436 -28.51 19.28 23.53
N GLY A 437 -28.72 18.70 24.71
CA GLY A 437 -28.93 19.43 25.96
C GLY A 437 -30.05 20.46 25.96
N TRP A 438 -31.30 20.02 25.79
CA TRP A 438 -32.50 20.88 25.87
C TRP A 438 -32.41 22.16 25.01
N GLY A 439 -31.91 22.01 23.78
CA GLY A 439 -31.73 23.11 22.85
C GLY A 439 -30.43 23.88 23.04
N SER A 440 -29.44 23.33 23.75
CA SER A 440 -28.06 23.83 23.69
C SER A 440 -27.53 23.86 22.26
N PHE A 441 -27.86 22.82 21.49
CA PHE A 441 -27.75 22.84 20.03
C PHE A 441 -28.79 21.86 19.45
N CYS A 442 -29.77 22.35 18.69
CA CYS A 442 -30.80 21.49 18.11
C CYS A 442 -31.25 21.92 16.72
N MET A 443 -31.77 20.96 15.96
CA MET A 443 -32.37 21.16 14.64
C MET A 443 -33.88 20.98 14.71
N VAL A 444 -34.62 21.93 14.12
CA VAL A 444 -36.06 21.84 13.84
C VAL A 444 -36.26 22.18 12.37
N ASP A 445 -36.53 21.14 11.58
CA ASP A 445 -36.65 21.18 10.13
C ASP A 445 -35.47 21.92 9.47
N GLN A 446 -35.71 23.02 8.76
CA GLN A 446 -34.68 23.76 8.04
C GLN A 446 -33.94 24.79 8.91
N THR A 447 -34.24 24.83 10.22
CA THR A 447 -33.68 25.77 11.18
C THR A 447 -32.89 25.05 12.27
N PHE A 448 -31.91 25.73 12.84
CA PHE A 448 -31.24 25.28 14.05
C PHE A 448 -31.20 26.37 15.11
N TYR A 449 -31.14 25.94 16.36
CA TYR A 449 -31.13 26.78 17.55
C TYR A 449 -29.92 26.46 18.40
N VAL A 450 -29.35 27.51 18.98
CA VAL A 450 -28.27 27.41 19.95
C VAL A 450 -28.62 28.28 21.14
N ASN A 451 -28.78 27.64 22.30
CA ASN A 451 -29.17 28.31 23.55
C ASN A 451 -28.19 27.99 24.67
N ASN A 452 -28.09 28.86 25.66
CA ASN A 452 -27.38 28.52 26.90
C ASN A 452 -28.39 28.01 27.94
N ARG A 453 -28.33 26.71 28.24
CA ARG A 453 -29.18 26.02 29.24
C ARG A 453 -28.35 25.42 30.38
N SER A 454 -27.06 25.75 30.48
CA SER A 454 -26.12 25.17 31.44
C SER A 454 -25.98 23.65 31.40
N ILE A 455 -26.37 23.00 30.29
CA ILE A 455 -26.19 21.55 30.08
C ILE A 455 -24.84 21.25 29.43
N TYR A 456 -24.36 22.13 28.56
CA TYR A 456 -23.02 22.14 27.99
C TYR A 456 -22.28 23.40 28.45
N GLU A 457 -20.95 23.37 28.41
CA GLU A 457 -20.10 24.55 28.64
C GLU A 457 -20.55 25.73 27.77
N ASN A 458 -20.53 26.94 28.34
CA ASN A 458 -21.05 28.12 27.66
C ASN A 458 -20.06 28.62 26.61
N ILE A 459 -20.24 28.15 25.38
CA ILE A 459 -19.31 28.42 24.28
C ILE A 459 -19.92 29.17 23.10
N LEU A 460 -21.26 29.33 23.05
CA LEU A 460 -21.96 29.90 21.90
C LEU A 460 -22.80 31.11 22.31
N ASN A 461 -22.95 32.10 21.42
CA ASN A 461 -23.76 33.29 21.69
C ASN A 461 -25.20 32.88 22.07
N ILE A 462 -25.73 33.50 23.12
CA ILE A 462 -27.02 33.16 23.72
C ILE A 462 -28.16 33.50 22.73
N ASN A 463 -29.07 32.55 22.49
CA ASN A 463 -30.28 32.68 21.67
C ASN A 463 -30.05 32.90 20.17
N LEU A 464 -29.14 32.13 19.56
CA LEU A 464 -28.97 32.14 18.11
C LEU A 464 -30.03 31.27 17.43
N THR A 465 -30.61 31.78 16.35
CA THR A 465 -31.47 31.03 15.43
C THR A 465 -31.08 31.37 13.99
N ASP A 466 -30.81 30.35 13.18
CA ASP A 466 -30.47 30.51 11.76
C ASP A 466 -31.03 29.34 10.94
N THR A 467 -31.07 29.53 9.62
CA THR A 467 -31.43 28.50 8.63
C THR A 467 -30.20 27.71 8.20
N ILE A 468 -30.39 26.44 7.89
CA ILE A 468 -29.34 25.51 7.49
C ILE A 468 -29.07 25.68 5.98
N ASP A 469 -27.82 25.94 5.60
CA ASP A 469 -27.33 25.91 4.20
C ASP A 469 -27.01 24.47 3.79
N GLU A 470 -26.25 23.78 4.63
CA GLU A 470 -25.88 22.37 4.47
C GLU A 470 -25.77 21.70 5.85
N ILE A 471 -26.07 20.40 5.92
CA ILE A 471 -25.91 19.59 7.12
C ILE A 471 -25.31 18.25 6.75
N GLU A 472 -24.31 17.80 7.50
CA GLU A 472 -23.68 16.50 7.34
C GLU A 472 -23.64 15.76 8.68
N VAL A 473 -23.86 14.44 8.63
CA VAL A 473 -23.68 13.56 9.80
C VAL A 473 -22.77 12.41 9.45
N PHE A 474 -21.78 12.18 10.30
CA PHE A 474 -20.81 11.12 10.16
C PHE A 474 -20.93 10.14 11.32
N ILE A 475 -20.92 8.84 11.01
CA ILE A 475 -20.58 7.82 12.01
C ILE A 475 -19.08 7.93 12.27
N VAL A 476 -18.70 7.91 13.55
CA VAL A 476 -17.32 8.00 14.00
C VAL A 476 -16.91 6.66 14.63
N THR A 477 -15.95 5.97 14.03
CA THR A 477 -15.44 4.69 14.55
C THR A 477 -13.96 4.75 14.78
N LYS A 478 -13.48 4.27 15.92
CA LYS A 478 -12.05 4.14 16.19
C LYS A 478 -11.46 3.03 15.31
N GLN A 479 -10.37 3.29 14.60
CA GLN A 479 -9.61 2.31 13.81
C GLN A 479 -8.68 1.48 14.69
#